data_AF-G5BKD3-F1
#
_entry.id   AF-G5BKD3-F1
#
_cell.length_a   1.000
_cell.length_b   1.000
_cell.length_c   1.000
_cell.angle_alpha   90.00
_cell.angle_beta   90.00
_cell.angle_gamma   90.00
#
_symmetry.space_group_name_H-M   'P 1'
#
loop_
_entity.id
_entity.type
_entity.pdbx_description
1 polymer ?
#
loop_
_entity_poly.entity_id
_entity_poly.type
_entity_poly.pdbx_seq_one_letter_code
_entity_poly.pdbx_strand_id
1 'polypeptide(L)'
;MSSDFEGYEQDFAVLTAEITSKISRVPRLPPDEKKQMVANVEKQLEEAKELKRSRIAYSDEVRNELLGDDGNSSENQLIKLREERAHLLDNTERLERSSRRLEAGYQIAVETEQIGQEMLENLSHDREKIQRARERLRETDADLGKSSRILTGMLRR
;
A
#
# COMPACT_ATOMS: atom_id res chain seq x y z
N MET A 1 21.81 -27.92 22.78
CA MET A 1 22.37 -27.76 21.41
C MET A 1 23.77 -28.36 21.27
N SER A 2 24.75 -28.06 22.13
CA SER A 2 26.09 -28.71 22.08
C SER A 2 26.10 -30.15 22.59
N SER A 3 25.33 -30.45 23.64
CA SER A 3 25.27 -31.74 24.34
C SER A 3 25.02 -32.94 23.42
N ASP A 4 24.00 -32.86 22.56
CA ASP A 4 23.59 -34.01 21.75
C ASP A 4 24.53 -34.21 20.55
N PHE A 5 25.07 -33.10 20.01
CA PHE A 5 26.08 -33.13 18.94
C PHE A 5 27.40 -33.75 19.41
N GLU A 6 27.84 -33.40 20.61
CA GLU A 6 29.05 -33.93 21.25
C GLU A 6 28.89 -35.43 21.58
N GLY A 7 27.69 -35.85 21.99
CA GLY A 7 27.33 -37.27 22.15
C GLY A 7 27.40 -38.06 20.84
N TYR A 8 26.86 -37.52 19.74
CA TYR A 8 26.95 -38.18 18.43
C TYR A 8 28.39 -38.32 17.92
N GLU A 9 29.22 -37.29 18.14
CA GLU A 9 30.62 -37.33 17.73
C GLU A 9 31.41 -38.38 18.53
N GLN A 10 31.14 -38.46 19.84
CA GLN A 10 31.71 -39.48 20.71
C GLN A 10 31.28 -40.90 20.30
N ASP A 11 29.99 -41.13 20.07
CA ASP A 11 29.46 -42.44 19.67
C ASP A 11 30.00 -42.89 18.31
N PHE A 12 30.09 -41.97 17.34
CA PHE A 12 30.67 -42.25 16.03
C PHE A 12 32.18 -42.55 16.12
N ALA A 13 32.91 -41.83 16.97
CA ALA A 13 34.33 -42.05 17.20
C ALA A 13 34.60 -43.42 17.85
N VAL A 14 33.81 -43.78 18.87
CA VAL A 14 33.88 -45.09 19.53
C VAL A 14 33.57 -46.21 18.54
N LEU A 15 32.49 -46.10 17.77
CA LEU A 15 32.09 -47.11 16.79
C LEU A 15 33.15 -47.29 15.69
N THR A 16 33.75 -46.19 15.21
CA THR A 16 34.81 -46.23 14.19
C THR A 16 36.10 -46.87 14.73
N ALA A 17 36.47 -46.57 15.98
CA ALA A 17 37.61 -47.18 16.65
C ALA A 17 37.40 -48.68 16.86
N GLU A 18 36.19 -49.10 17.24
CA GLU A 18 35.82 -50.51 17.37
C GLU A 18 35.89 -51.26 16.02
N ILE A 19 35.31 -50.69 14.96
CA ILE A 19 35.37 -51.25 13.61
C ILE A 19 36.82 -51.41 13.17
N THR A 20 37.64 -50.37 13.37
CA THR A 20 39.08 -50.38 13.01
C THR A 20 39.85 -51.45 13.78
N SER A 21 39.59 -51.56 15.09
CA SER A 21 40.18 -52.58 15.96
C SER A 21 39.78 -53.99 15.52
N LYS A 22 38.50 -54.23 15.20
CA LYS A 22 38.02 -55.53 14.73
C LYS A 22 38.62 -55.90 13.37
N ILE A 23 38.66 -54.97 12.41
CA ILE A 23 39.31 -55.17 11.09
C ILE A 23 40.78 -55.57 11.25
N SER A 24 41.52 -54.94 12.17
CA SER A 24 42.92 -55.28 12.43
C SER A 24 43.12 -56.70 12.98
N ARG A 25 42.09 -57.30 13.60
CA ARG A 25 42.10 -58.65 14.18
C ARG A 25 41.65 -59.75 13.20
N VAL A 26 40.86 -59.41 12.18
CA VAL A 26 40.40 -60.32 11.10
C VAL A 26 41.52 -61.19 10.48
N PRO A 27 42.73 -60.68 10.16
CA PRO A 27 43.78 -61.49 9.55
C PRO A 27 44.44 -62.52 10.49
N ARG A 28 44.15 -62.50 11.81
CA ARG A 28 44.76 -63.38 12.82
C ARG A 28 43.85 -64.51 13.31
N LEU A 29 42.62 -64.61 12.77
CA LEU A 29 41.59 -65.54 13.25
C LEU A 29 41.41 -66.75 12.29
N PRO A 30 41.00 -67.92 12.82
CA PRO A 30 40.68 -69.10 12.01
C PRO A 30 39.49 -68.86 11.06
N PRO A 31 39.38 -69.61 9.95
CA PRO A 31 38.48 -69.30 8.83
C PRO A 31 36.99 -69.20 9.19
N ASP A 32 36.51 -69.98 10.16
CA ASP A 32 35.11 -69.93 10.62
C ASP A 32 34.81 -68.68 11.45
N GLU A 33 35.73 -68.30 12.36
CA GLU A 33 35.64 -67.07 13.16
C GLU A 33 35.83 -65.83 12.29
N LYS A 34 36.65 -65.93 11.23
CA LYS A 34 36.86 -64.85 10.26
C LYS A 34 35.57 -64.48 9.55
N LYS A 35 34.78 -65.47 9.13
CA LYS A 35 33.50 -65.23 8.44
C LYS A 35 32.48 -64.56 9.36
N GLN A 36 32.41 -64.99 10.62
CA GLN A 36 31.55 -64.37 11.62
C GLN A 36 31.99 -62.94 11.98
N MET A 37 33.31 -62.71 12.09
CA MET A 37 33.86 -61.39 12.38
C MET A 37 33.62 -60.40 11.23
N VAL A 38 33.74 -60.84 9.97
CA VAL A 38 33.43 -60.01 8.79
C VAL A 38 31.96 -59.60 8.77
N ALA A 39 31.03 -60.53 8.99
CA ALA A 39 29.60 -60.20 9.06
C ALA A 39 29.27 -59.19 10.18
N ASN A 40 29.95 -59.31 11.33
CA ASN A 40 29.80 -58.35 12.43
C ASN A 40 30.35 -56.97 12.08
N VAL A 41 31.49 -56.90 11.39
CA VAL A 41 32.09 -55.64 10.91
C VAL A 41 31.18 -54.98 9.87
N GLU A 42 30.60 -55.74 8.95
CA GLU A 42 29.65 -55.23 7.96
C GLU A 42 28.39 -54.65 8.61
N LYS A 43 27.86 -55.32 9.64
CA LYS A 43 26.71 -54.82 10.40
C LYS A 43 27.04 -53.49 11.10
N GLN A 44 28.18 -53.42 11.79
CA GLN A 44 28.61 -52.18 12.47
C GLN A 44 28.91 -51.05 11.49
N LEU A 45 29.40 -51.38 10.28
CA LEU A 45 29.62 -50.40 9.23
C LEU A 45 28.30 -49.81 8.73
N GLU A 46 27.25 -50.63 8.64
CA GLU A 46 25.92 -50.16 8.23
C GLU A 46 25.28 -49.27 9.32
N GLU A 47 25.41 -49.65 10.59
CA GLU A 47 24.99 -48.81 11.73
C GLU A 47 25.71 -47.45 11.71
N ALA A 48 27.01 -47.42 11.40
CA ALA A 48 27.78 -46.18 11.27
C ALA A 48 27.30 -45.29 10.10
N LYS A 49 26.88 -45.89 8.98
CA LYS A 49 26.32 -45.15 7.84
C LYS A 49 24.96 -44.55 8.16
N GLU A 50 24.10 -45.30 8.82
CA GLU A 50 22.77 -44.83 9.23
C GLU A 50 22.88 -43.68 10.24
N LEU A 51 23.79 -43.78 11.22
CA LEU A 51 24.09 -42.68 12.15
C LEU A 51 24.59 -41.42 11.44
N LYS A 52 25.39 -41.56 10.38
CA LYS A 52 25.85 -40.43 9.58
C LYS A 52 24.72 -39.81 8.77
N ARG A 53 23.80 -40.62 8.24
CA ARG A 53 22.64 -40.15 7.47
C ARG A 53 21.64 -39.40 8.36
N SER A 54 21.32 -39.95 9.53
CA SER A 54 20.45 -39.30 10.51
C SER A 54 21.02 -37.95 10.97
N ARG A 55 22.36 -37.84 11.13
CA ARG A 55 23.03 -36.57 11.43
C ARG A 55 22.87 -35.53 10.33
N ILE A 56 23.00 -35.92 9.06
CA ILE A 56 22.85 -34.99 7.93
C ILE A 56 21.40 -34.51 7.85
N ALA A 57 20.44 -35.43 7.97
CA ALA A 57 19.02 -35.08 8.00
C ALA A 57 18.67 -34.14 9.17
N TYR A 58 19.15 -34.44 10.38
CA TYR A 58 18.96 -33.58 11.54
C TYR A 58 19.62 -32.20 11.36
N SER A 59 20.84 -32.16 10.80
CA SER A 59 21.51 -30.90 10.52
C SER A 59 20.80 -30.07 9.45
N ASP A 60 20.18 -30.71 8.46
CA ASP A 60 19.43 -30.02 7.40
C ASP A 60 18.08 -29.52 7.93
N GLU A 61 17.40 -30.31 8.77
CA GLU A 61 16.17 -29.89 9.47
C GLU A 61 16.43 -28.71 10.41
N VAL A 62 17.45 -28.82 11.27
CA VAL A 62 17.83 -27.73 12.20
C VAL A 62 18.35 -26.51 11.45
N ARG A 63 19.10 -26.69 10.36
CA ARG A 63 19.51 -25.57 9.49
C ARG A 63 18.29 -24.91 8.85
N ASN A 64 17.30 -25.67 8.43
CA ASN A 64 16.09 -25.14 7.82
C ASN A 64 15.20 -24.42 8.85
N GLU A 65 15.16 -24.90 10.10
CA GLU A 65 14.51 -24.20 11.22
C GLU A 65 15.26 -22.93 11.62
N LEU A 66 16.59 -22.96 11.67
CA LEU A 66 17.42 -21.82 12.07
C LEU A 66 17.55 -20.76 10.97
N LEU A 67 17.53 -21.16 9.70
CA LEU A 67 17.45 -20.27 8.54
C LEU A 67 16.00 -20.00 8.11
N GLY A 68 15.03 -20.38 8.95
CA GLY A 68 13.61 -20.28 8.65
C GLY A 68 13.18 -18.85 8.35
N ASP A 69 12.55 -18.67 7.19
CA ASP A 69 11.59 -17.63 6.76
C ASP A 69 11.90 -16.13 7.03
N ASP A 70 13.02 -15.75 7.64
CA ASP A 70 13.34 -14.35 7.95
C ASP A 70 13.57 -13.51 6.69
N GLY A 71 14.08 -14.13 5.62
CA GLY A 71 14.18 -13.50 4.30
C GLY A 71 12.81 -13.15 3.70
N ASN A 72 11.83 -14.03 3.90
CA ASN A 72 10.48 -13.86 3.36
C ASN A 72 9.63 -12.93 4.24
N SER A 73 9.80 -12.97 5.57
CA SER A 73 9.16 -12.06 6.52
C SER A 73 9.64 -10.61 6.32
N SER A 74 10.95 -10.40 6.14
CA SER A 74 11.52 -9.08 5.86
C SER A 74 11.11 -8.54 4.50
N GLU A 75 11.05 -9.39 3.47
CA GLU A 75 10.58 -9.02 2.14
C GLU A 75 9.07 -8.69 2.13
N ASN A 76 8.25 -9.49 2.82
CA ASN A 76 6.83 -9.21 3.00
C ASN A 76 6.58 -7.92 3.80
N GLN A 77 7.40 -7.61 4.81
CA GLN A 77 7.34 -6.33 5.51
C GLN A 77 7.72 -5.16 4.60
N LEU A 78 8.75 -5.31 3.76
CA LEU A 78 9.13 -4.30 2.77
C LEU A 78 8.04 -4.05 1.73
N ILE A 79 7.36 -5.11 1.28
CA ILE A 79 6.24 -5.00 0.34
C ILE A 79 5.08 -4.23 0.96
N LYS A 80 4.68 -4.57 2.20
CA LYS A 80 3.64 -3.85 2.94
C LYS A 80 3.97 -2.37 3.12
N LEU A 81 5.21 -2.05 3.48
CA LEU A 81 5.67 -0.66 3.63
C LEU A 81 5.64 0.10 2.29
N ARG A 82 5.96 -0.56 1.17
CA ARG A 82 5.88 0.03 -0.17
C ARG A 82 4.43 0.28 -0.58
N GLU A 83 3.53 -0.65 -0.31
CA GLU A 83 2.10 -0.50 -0.57
C GLU A 83 1.48 0.63 0.26
N GLU A 84 1.80 0.71 1.56
CA GLU A 84 1.34 1.80 2.43
C GLU A 84 1.86 3.15 1.93
N ARG A 85 3.15 3.23 1.55
CA ARG A 85 3.72 4.44 0.97
C ARG A 85 3.04 4.82 -0.35
N ALA A 86 2.74 3.86 -1.22
CA ALA A 86 2.02 4.10 -2.47
C ALA A 86 0.61 4.66 -2.20
N HIS A 87 -0.09 4.11 -1.21
CA HIS A 87 -1.40 4.59 -0.80
C HIS A 87 -1.34 6.02 -0.22
N LEU A 88 -0.35 6.31 0.62
CA LEU A 88 -0.15 7.67 1.14
C LEU A 88 0.16 8.67 0.03
N LEU A 89 0.97 8.28 -0.96
CA LEU A 89 1.25 9.11 -2.13
C LEU A 89 -0.02 9.39 -2.95
N ASP A 90 -0.84 8.37 -3.24
CA ASP A 90 -2.14 8.58 -3.91
C ASP A 90 -3.05 9.52 -3.11
N ASN A 91 -3.11 9.34 -1.79
CA ASN A 91 -3.89 10.22 -0.92
C ASN A 91 -3.40 11.67 -1.00
N THR A 92 -2.09 11.89 -0.95
CA THR A 92 -1.50 13.23 -1.08
C THR A 92 -1.80 13.85 -2.45
N GLU A 93 -1.74 13.07 -3.53
CA GLU A 93 -2.04 13.57 -4.88
C GLU A 93 -3.54 13.90 -5.02
N ARG A 94 -4.42 13.08 -4.44
CA ARG A 94 -5.86 13.34 -4.38
C ARG A 94 -6.18 14.61 -3.59
N LEU A 95 -5.50 14.82 -2.46
CA LEU A 95 -5.61 16.04 -1.67
C LEU A 95 -5.13 17.25 -2.46
N GLU A 96 -3.99 17.15 -3.13
CA GLU A 96 -3.45 18.23 -3.96
C GLU A 96 -4.40 18.58 -5.12
N ARG A 97 -4.91 17.57 -5.83
CA ARG A 97 -5.93 17.75 -6.89
C ARG A 97 -7.21 18.39 -6.33
N SER A 98 -7.66 17.96 -5.16
CA SER A 98 -8.83 18.55 -4.49
C SER A 98 -8.57 20.01 -4.11
N SER A 99 -7.38 20.32 -3.57
CA SER A 99 -6.98 21.67 -3.20
C SER A 99 -6.98 22.61 -4.41
N ARG A 100 -6.38 22.19 -5.54
CA ARG A 100 -6.38 22.98 -6.79
C ARG A 100 -7.79 23.19 -7.33
N ARG A 101 -8.67 22.19 -7.22
CA ARG A 101 -10.08 22.32 -7.63
C ARG A 101 -10.86 23.29 -6.74
N LEU A 102 -10.60 23.28 -5.43
CA LEU A 102 -11.22 24.22 -4.50
C LEU A 102 -10.72 25.64 -4.74
N GLU A 103 -9.44 25.83 -5.00
CA GLU A 103 -8.86 27.14 -5.35
C GLU A 103 -9.46 27.68 -6.65
N ALA A 104 -9.53 26.87 -7.70
CA ALA A 104 -10.19 27.24 -8.95
C ALA A 104 -11.69 27.53 -8.75
N GLY A 105 -12.38 26.72 -7.95
CA GLY A 105 -13.79 26.93 -7.61
C GLY A 105 -14.01 28.23 -6.83
N TYR A 106 -13.10 28.57 -5.91
CA TYR A 106 -13.12 29.83 -5.19
C TYR A 106 -12.89 31.03 -6.12
N GLN A 107 -11.92 30.94 -7.03
CA GLN A 107 -11.68 31.98 -8.03
C GLN A 107 -12.94 32.22 -8.89
N ILE A 108 -13.55 31.14 -9.40
CA ILE A 108 -14.79 31.24 -10.17
C ILE A 108 -15.90 31.88 -9.34
N ALA A 109 -16.04 31.52 -8.06
CA ALA A 109 -17.04 32.12 -7.18
C ALA A 109 -16.85 33.64 -7.05
N VAL A 110 -15.60 34.10 -6.84
CA VAL A 110 -15.26 35.52 -6.77
C VAL A 110 -15.55 36.24 -8.10
N GLU A 111 -15.17 35.64 -9.24
CA GLU A 111 -15.49 36.20 -10.56
C GLU A 111 -17.01 36.30 -10.77
N THR A 112 -17.78 35.29 -10.35
CA THR A 112 -19.25 35.34 -10.45
C THR A 112 -19.88 36.36 -9.52
N GLU A 113 -19.30 36.62 -8.34
CA GLU A 113 -19.72 37.69 -7.44
C GLU A 113 -19.53 39.07 -8.10
N GLN A 114 -18.38 39.28 -8.74
CA GLN A 114 -18.09 40.53 -9.45
C GLN A 114 -19.08 40.75 -10.61
N ILE A 115 -19.36 39.73 -11.41
CA ILE A 115 -20.36 39.79 -12.49
C ILE A 115 -21.75 40.07 -11.89
N GLY A 116 -22.08 39.43 -10.77
CA GLY A 116 -23.32 39.68 -10.02
C GLY A 116 -23.47 41.15 -9.60
N GLN A 117 -22.41 41.74 -9.09
CA GLN A 117 -22.39 43.16 -8.70
C GLN A 117 -22.61 44.08 -9.90
N GLU A 118 -21.93 43.83 -11.02
CA GLU A 118 -22.12 44.61 -12.26
C GLU A 118 -23.56 44.47 -12.80
N MET A 119 -24.13 43.27 -12.76
CA MET A 119 -25.53 43.07 -13.15
C MET A 119 -26.49 43.87 -12.25
N LEU A 120 -26.27 43.89 -10.94
CA LEU A 120 -27.10 44.68 -10.00
C LEU A 120 -26.97 46.18 -10.25
N GLU A 121 -25.76 46.66 -10.56
CA GLU A 121 -25.53 48.05 -10.95
C GLU A 121 -26.29 48.41 -12.23
N ASN A 122 -26.18 47.58 -13.26
CA ASN A 122 -26.90 47.76 -14.52
C ASN A 122 -28.43 47.76 -14.32
N LEU A 123 -28.96 46.82 -13.52
CA LEU A 123 -30.38 46.77 -13.20
C LEU A 123 -30.86 48.00 -12.41
N SER A 124 -30.02 48.51 -11.49
CA SER A 124 -30.32 49.74 -10.76
C SER A 124 -30.39 50.94 -11.71
N HIS A 125 -29.44 51.06 -12.63
CA HIS A 125 -29.40 52.10 -13.63
C HIS A 125 -30.60 52.03 -14.59
N ASP A 126 -30.97 50.84 -15.04
CA ASP A 126 -32.13 50.64 -15.91
C ASP A 126 -33.46 50.89 -15.18
N ARG A 127 -33.56 50.52 -13.91
CA ARG A 127 -34.68 50.93 -13.06
C ARG A 127 -34.80 52.45 -13.03
N GLU A 128 -33.70 53.18 -12.87
CA GLU A 128 -33.71 54.64 -12.85
C GLU A 128 -34.19 55.22 -14.19
N LYS A 129 -33.68 54.70 -15.32
CA LYS A 129 -34.17 55.07 -16.67
C LYS A 129 -35.67 54.88 -16.81
N ILE A 130 -36.19 53.73 -16.36
CA ILE A 130 -37.63 53.43 -16.41
C ILE A 130 -38.41 54.42 -15.53
N GLN A 131 -37.92 54.76 -14.34
CA GLN A 131 -38.59 55.74 -13.47
C GLN A 131 -38.65 57.11 -14.13
N ARG A 132 -37.54 57.60 -14.70
CA ARG A 132 -37.51 58.87 -15.44
C ARG A 132 -38.46 58.85 -16.64
N ALA A 133 -38.50 57.76 -17.41
CA ALA A 133 -39.42 57.62 -18.53
C ALA A 133 -40.89 57.63 -18.09
N ARG A 134 -41.22 56.96 -16.97
CA ARG A 134 -42.57 56.96 -16.38
C ARG A 134 -42.98 58.34 -15.87
N GLU A 135 -42.06 59.07 -15.24
CA GLU A 135 -42.31 60.44 -14.79
C GLU A 135 -42.58 61.36 -15.98
N ARG A 136 -41.76 61.26 -17.03
CA ARG A 136 -41.94 62.04 -18.26
C ARG A 136 -43.27 61.74 -18.96
N LEU A 137 -43.72 60.48 -18.97
CA LEU A 137 -45.03 60.11 -19.48
C LEU A 137 -46.16 60.76 -18.66
N ARG A 138 -46.06 60.76 -17.32
CA ARG A 138 -47.06 61.42 -16.47
C ARG A 138 -47.13 62.93 -16.70
N GLU A 139 -45.99 63.59 -16.88
CA GLU A 139 -45.95 65.02 -17.26
C GLU A 139 -46.65 65.24 -18.60
N THR A 140 -46.35 64.39 -19.59
CA THR A 140 -46.94 64.47 -20.93
C THR A 140 -48.46 64.27 -20.87
N ASP A 141 -48.94 63.29 -20.09
CA ASP A 141 -50.37 63.05 -19.87
C ASP A 141 -51.06 64.27 -19.23
N ALA A 142 -50.40 64.94 -18.27
CA ALA A 142 -50.92 66.15 -17.65
C ALA A 142 -51.02 67.31 -18.66
N ASP A 143 -50.00 67.48 -19.52
CA ASP A 143 -49.99 68.51 -20.55
C ASP A 143 -50.98 68.24 -21.68
N LEU A 144 -51.19 66.97 -22.06
CA LEU A 144 -52.26 66.55 -22.96
C LEU A 144 -53.64 66.85 -22.34
N GLY A 145 -53.81 66.60 -21.05
CA GLY A 145 -55.03 66.95 -20.32
C GLY A 145 -55.33 68.46 -20.34
N LYS A 146 -54.31 69.31 -20.17
CA LYS A 146 -54.43 70.78 -20.32
C LYS A 146 -54.79 71.16 -21.75
N SER A 147 -54.11 70.58 -22.74
CA SER A 147 -54.33 70.85 -24.17
C SER A 147 -55.76 70.47 -24.60
N SER A 148 -56.24 69.30 -24.16
CA SER A 148 -57.62 68.85 -24.39
C SER A 148 -58.65 69.81 -23.79
N ARG A 149 -58.41 70.32 -22.57
CA ARG A 149 -59.28 71.33 -21.93
C ARG A 149 -59.32 72.65 -22.72
N ILE A 150 -58.18 73.11 -23.23
CA ILE A 150 -58.11 74.33 -24.06
C ILE A 150 -58.90 74.12 -25.36
N LEU A 151 -58.68 73.01 -26.07
CA LEU A 151 -59.41 72.67 -27.30
C LEU A 151 -60.92 72.60 -27.08
N THR A 152 -61.36 71.99 -25.98
CA THR A 152 -62.78 71.96 -25.60
C THR A 152 -63.33 73.37 -25.36
N GLY A 153 -62.54 74.25 -24.74
CA GLY A 153 -62.89 75.66 -24.57
C GLY A 153 -62.99 76.43 -25.88
N MET A 154 -62.14 76.11 -26.88
CA MET A 154 -62.20 76.71 -28.21
C MET A 154 -63.43 76.23 -29.00
N LEU A 155 -63.76 74.93 -28.94
CA LEU A 155 -64.93 74.35 -29.61
C LEU A 155 -66.27 74.90 -29.10
N ARG A 156 -66.30 75.41 -27.87
CA ARG A 156 -67.51 75.94 -27.24
C ARG A 156 -67.72 77.43 -27.52
N ARG A 157 -66.73 78.13 -28.07
CA ARG A 157 -66.83 79.52 -28.52
C ARG A 157 -67.33 79.58 -29.95
#